data_AF-A0A1V3PE80-F1
#
_entry.id   AF-A0A1V3PE80-F1
#
_cell.length_a   1.000
_cell.length_b   1.000
_cell.length_c   1.000
_cell.angle_alpha   90.00
_cell.angle_beta   90.00
_cell.angle_gamma   90.00
#
_symmetry.space_group_name_H-M   'P 1'
#
loop_
_entity.id
_entity.type
_entity.pdbx_description
1 polymer ?
#
loop_
_entity_poly.entity_id
_entity_poly.type
_entity_poly.pdbx_seq_one_letter_code
_entity_poly.pdbx_strand_id
1 'polypeptide(L)'
;MAHAADASDAKAFTGDWKYKQTCGYQHSATVTLTQTGENVTGDWTDGTRLSGSDGSLKGSIRNGKLYVRYCGGDEHAGYAVCPSYETEESDYFARQGSDLVWYRKVGKKEESTYEKYVVLHPVIKGKHLPVDDHCTDDKN
;
A
#
# COMPACT_ATOMS: atom_id res chain seq x y z
N MET A 1 -35.13 0.47 -18.14
CA MET A 1 -34.60 1.43 -17.15
C MET A 1 -33.12 1.15 -17.02
N ALA A 2 -32.27 2.04 -17.53
CA ALA A 2 -30.83 1.85 -17.52
C ALA A 2 -30.31 2.22 -16.13
N HIS A 3 -29.66 1.27 -15.45
CA HIS A 3 -28.86 1.59 -14.28
C HIS A 3 -27.70 2.46 -14.73
N ALA A 4 -27.68 3.71 -14.25
CA ALA A 4 -26.47 4.51 -14.28
C ALA A 4 -25.41 3.72 -13.51
N ALA A 5 -24.42 3.19 -14.24
CA ALA A 5 -23.15 2.87 -13.61
C ALA A 5 -22.66 4.19 -13.03
N ASP A 6 -22.67 4.30 -11.70
CA ASP A 6 -21.84 5.27 -11.02
C ASP A 6 -20.49 5.23 -11.71
N ALA A 7 -20.01 6.39 -12.15
CA ALA A 7 -18.68 6.50 -12.70
C ALA A 7 -17.72 6.14 -11.56
N SER A 8 -17.43 4.85 -11.43
CA SER A 8 -16.33 4.31 -10.66
C SER A 8 -15.16 5.21 -10.98
N ASP A 9 -14.74 6.00 -10.00
CA ASP A 9 -13.72 7.03 -10.12
C ASP A 9 -12.58 6.45 -10.96
N ALA A 10 -12.51 6.87 -12.23
CA ALA A 10 -11.83 6.07 -13.27
C ALA A 10 -10.32 5.95 -13.02
N LYS A 11 -9.83 6.66 -12.00
CA LYS A 11 -8.47 6.64 -11.48
C LYS A 11 -8.44 6.68 -9.96
N ALA A 12 -9.38 6.01 -9.30
CA ALA A 12 -9.48 5.89 -7.84
C ALA A 12 -8.18 5.45 -7.15
N PHE A 13 -7.27 4.80 -7.87
CA PHE A 13 -5.98 4.38 -7.33
C PHE A 13 -4.79 5.08 -7.98
N THR A 14 -4.96 6.14 -8.78
CA THR A 14 -3.79 6.92 -9.25
C THR A 14 -3.42 7.99 -8.24
N GLY A 15 -2.14 8.07 -7.86
CA GLY A 15 -1.64 9.09 -6.94
C GLY A 15 -0.37 8.68 -6.18
N ASP A 16 0.00 9.55 -5.25
CA ASP A 16 1.11 9.35 -4.32
C ASP A 16 0.57 9.40 -2.89
N TRP A 17 0.94 8.41 -2.07
CA TRP A 17 0.56 8.35 -0.66
C TRP A 17 1.76 8.08 0.22
N LYS A 18 1.74 8.66 1.42
CA LYS A 18 2.81 8.51 2.41
C LYS A 18 2.25 8.36 3.81
N TYR A 19 2.93 7.56 4.60
CA TYR A 19 2.82 7.49 6.04
C TYR A 19 4.17 7.86 6.64
N LYS A 20 4.15 8.59 7.76
CA LYS A 20 5.35 8.98 8.49
C LYS A 20 5.08 9.05 9.97
N GLN A 21 5.87 8.31 10.73
CA GLN A 21 5.92 8.38 12.18
C GLN A 21 7.09 9.26 12.63
N THR A 22 6.89 10.08 13.68
CA THR A 22 7.91 11.01 14.21
C THR A 22 8.56 10.55 15.51
N CYS A 23 8.08 9.45 16.11
CA CYS A 23 8.61 8.88 17.35
C CYS A 23 9.13 7.44 17.14
N GLY A 24 9.77 6.86 18.16
CA GLY A 24 10.16 5.44 18.18
C GLY A 24 11.10 5.04 17.04
N TYR A 25 10.80 3.93 16.38
CA TYR A 25 11.55 3.48 15.20
C TYR A 25 11.31 4.33 13.94
N GLN A 26 10.42 5.33 14.00
CA GLN A 26 10.12 6.23 12.87
C GLN A 26 9.70 5.44 11.63
N HIS A 27 8.67 4.61 11.77
CA HIS A 27 8.07 3.89 10.64
C HIS A 27 7.64 4.88 9.54
N SER A 28 7.93 4.52 8.30
CA SER A 28 7.57 5.28 7.11
C SER A 28 7.23 4.33 5.98
N ALA A 29 6.19 4.68 5.24
CA ALA A 29 5.78 3.93 4.05
C ALA A 29 5.40 4.90 2.95
N THR A 30 5.72 4.56 1.71
CA THR A 30 5.32 5.33 0.54
C THR A 30 4.75 4.41 -0.52
N VAL A 31 3.75 4.89 -1.25
CA VAL A 31 3.14 4.16 -2.37
C VAL A 31 2.83 5.16 -3.48
N THR A 32 3.32 4.90 -4.69
CA THR A 32 3.00 5.65 -5.90
C THR A 32 2.33 4.72 -6.89
N LEU A 33 1.14 5.08 -7.38
CA LEU A 33 0.32 4.20 -8.22
C LEU A 33 -0.12 4.90 -9.50
N THR A 34 -0.16 4.12 -10.58
CA THR A 34 -0.74 4.48 -11.87
C THR A 34 -1.79 3.46 -12.27
N GLN A 35 -3.03 3.91 -12.48
CA GLN A 35 -4.15 3.05 -12.89
C GLN A 35 -4.43 3.18 -14.39
N THR A 36 -4.64 2.04 -15.04
CA THR A 36 -5.13 1.93 -16.42
C THR A 36 -6.26 0.90 -16.48
N GLY A 37 -7.51 1.39 -16.51
CA GLY A 37 -8.69 0.52 -16.37
C GLY A 37 -8.72 -0.11 -14.98
N GLU A 38 -8.82 -1.44 -14.94
CA GLU A 38 -8.78 -2.21 -13.69
C GLU A 38 -7.34 -2.58 -13.26
N ASN A 39 -6.34 -2.36 -14.11
CA ASN A 39 -4.95 -2.67 -13.80
C ASN A 39 -4.27 -1.48 -13.13
N VAL A 40 -3.42 -1.77 -12.14
CA VAL A 40 -2.61 -0.77 -11.45
C VAL A 40 -1.17 -1.25 -11.37
N THR A 41 -0.23 -0.34 -11.61
CA THR A 41 1.20 -0.54 -11.39
C THR A 41 1.74 0.57 -10.50
N GLY A 42 2.86 0.34 -9.83
CA GLY A 42 3.42 1.37 -8.95
C GLY A 42 4.69 0.95 -8.26
N ASP A 43 5.15 1.82 -7.38
CA ASP A 43 6.32 1.61 -6.54
C ASP A 43 5.94 1.79 -5.08
N TRP A 44 6.69 1.13 -4.20
CA TRP A 44 6.44 1.15 -2.77
C TRP A 44 7.75 1.19 -2.00
N THR A 45 7.67 1.77 -0.80
CA THR A 45 8.70 1.64 0.24
C THR A 45 8.00 1.36 1.57
N ASP A 46 8.62 0.57 2.42
CA ASP A 46 8.18 0.33 3.79
C ASP A 46 9.38 0.09 4.69
N GLY A 47 9.47 0.82 5.79
CA GLY A 47 10.62 0.67 6.68
C GLY A 47 10.62 1.62 7.86
N THR A 48 11.62 1.42 8.70
CA THR A 48 11.95 2.23 9.86
C THR A 48 13.22 3.02 9.60
N ARG A 49 13.67 3.80 10.59
CA ARG A 49 15.00 4.43 10.55
C ARG A 49 16.18 3.44 10.51
N LEU A 50 15.97 2.16 10.80
CA LEU A 50 17.03 1.14 10.88
C LEU A 50 17.11 0.25 9.65
N SER A 51 15.96 -0.08 9.06
CA SER A 51 15.86 -1.01 7.94
C SER A 51 14.56 -0.77 7.19
N GLY A 52 14.52 -1.18 5.93
CA GLY A 52 13.32 -1.10 5.11
C GLY A 52 13.48 -1.92 3.84
N SER A 53 12.43 -1.91 3.06
CA SER A 53 12.37 -2.55 1.76
C SER A 53 11.63 -1.65 0.79
N ASP A 54 11.98 -1.79 -0.48
CA ASP A 54 11.36 -1.07 -1.57
C ASP A 54 11.19 -2.00 -2.77
N GLY A 55 10.44 -1.53 -3.76
CA GLY A 55 10.36 -2.15 -5.06
C GLY A 55 9.13 -1.70 -5.82
N SER A 56 8.66 -2.57 -6.71
CA SER A 56 7.48 -2.29 -7.53
C SER A 56 6.33 -3.21 -7.18
N LEU A 57 5.12 -2.78 -7.52
CA LEU A 57 3.89 -3.55 -7.37
C LEU A 57 3.07 -3.51 -8.64
N LYS A 58 2.29 -4.56 -8.83
CA LYS A 58 1.24 -4.60 -9.84
C LYS A 58 0.01 -5.31 -9.29
N GLY A 59 -1.16 -4.91 -9.76
CA GLY A 59 -2.40 -5.42 -9.22
C GLY A 59 -3.61 -5.18 -10.10
N SER A 60 -4.74 -5.67 -9.62
CA SER A 60 -6.03 -5.50 -10.27
C SER A 60 -7.09 -5.06 -9.26
N ILE A 61 -7.99 -4.20 -9.72
CA ILE A 61 -9.11 -3.69 -8.92
C ILE A 61 -10.26 -4.67 -9.01
N ARG A 62 -10.73 -5.16 -7.86
CA ARG A 62 -11.90 -6.03 -7.74
C ARG A 62 -12.74 -5.61 -6.55
N ASN A 63 -14.04 -5.40 -6.76
CA ASN A 63 -14.97 -4.97 -5.71
C ASN A 63 -14.49 -3.71 -4.95
N GLY A 64 -13.91 -2.74 -5.67
CA GLY A 64 -13.41 -1.48 -5.09
C GLY A 64 -12.10 -1.59 -4.30
N LYS A 65 -11.46 -2.76 -4.28
CA LYS A 65 -10.15 -3.00 -3.64
C LYS A 65 -9.10 -3.30 -4.70
N LEU A 66 -7.89 -2.79 -4.50
CA LEU A 66 -6.74 -3.07 -5.35
C LEU A 66 -5.93 -4.21 -4.73
N TYR A 67 -6.01 -5.40 -5.32
CA TYR A 67 -5.21 -6.56 -4.89
C TYR A 67 -3.88 -6.58 -5.63
N VAL A 68 -2.77 -6.74 -4.92
CA VAL A 68 -1.43 -6.52 -5.45
C VAL A 68 -0.49 -7.68 -5.22
N ARG A 69 0.52 -7.73 -6.09
CA ARG A 69 1.72 -8.56 -5.97
C ARG A 69 2.92 -7.62 -6.02
N TYR A 70 3.92 -7.92 -5.22
CA TYR A 70 5.13 -7.13 -5.11
C TYR A 70 6.30 -7.80 -5.80
N CYS A 71 7.28 -6.98 -6.14
CA CYS A 71 8.66 -7.36 -6.25
C CYS A 71 9.50 -6.42 -5.38
N GLY A 72 10.61 -6.92 -4.85
CA GLY A 72 11.59 -6.16 -4.08
C GLY A 72 12.73 -5.66 -4.96
N GLY A 73 13.34 -4.55 -4.56
CA GLY A 73 14.53 -3.99 -5.21
C GLY A 73 15.76 -4.89 -5.08
N ASP A 74 15.83 -5.72 -4.04
CA ASP A 74 16.91 -6.68 -3.82
C ASP A 74 16.42 -7.98 -3.16
N GLU A 75 17.33 -8.95 -2.99
CA GLU A 75 17.07 -10.26 -2.39
C GLU A 75 16.79 -10.20 -0.87
N HIS A 76 17.14 -9.11 -0.19
CA HIS A 76 16.94 -8.94 1.25
C HIS A 76 15.55 -8.39 1.59
N ALA A 77 14.80 -7.93 0.60
CA ALA A 77 13.47 -7.37 0.78
C ALA A 77 12.43 -8.39 1.28
N GLY A 78 12.69 -9.70 1.14
CA GLY A 78 11.71 -10.76 1.46
C GLY A 78 10.63 -10.95 0.41
N TYR A 79 10.80 -10.34 -0.77
CA TYR A 79 9.91 -10.43 -1.93
C TYR A 79 10.64 -11.10 -3.10
N ALA A 80 9.90 -11.48 -4.14
CA ALA A 80 10.51 -11.82 -5.43
C ALA A 80 11.30 -10.60 -5.95
N VAL A 81 12.50 -10.80 -6.50
CA VAL A 81 13.33 -9.68 -6.98
C VAL A 81 12.80 -9.16 -8.33
N CYS A 82 12.65 -7.84 -8.45
CA CYS A 82 12.20 -7.21 -9.68
C CYS A 82 13.09 -7.58 -10.89
N PRO A 83 12.53 -7.81 -12.09
CA PRO A 83 11.13 -7.58 -12.48
C PRO A 83 10.19 -8.79 -12.24
N SER A 84 10.64 -9.81 -11.49
CA SER A 84 9.80 -10.95 -11.14
C SER A 84 8.95 -10.63 -9.92
N TYR A 85 7.64 -10.89 -10.02
CA TYR A 85 6.68 -10.60 -8.95
C TYR A 85 6.32 -11.88 -8.20
N GLU A 86 5.79 -11.71 -7.00
CA GLU A 86 5.16 -12.80 -6.24
C GLU A 86 4.15 -13.58 -7.09
N THR A 87 4.02 -14.88 -6.81
CA THR A 87 3.09 -15.78 -7.50
C THR A 87 1.65 -15.55 -7.07
N GLU A 88 1.46 -15.25 -5.79
CA GLU A 88 0.16 -14.98 -5.16
C GLU A 88 0.03 -13.50 -4.80
N GLU A 89 -1.20 -13.07 -4.55
CA GLU A 89 -1.48 -11.74 -4.02
C GLU A 89 -1.20 -11.72 -2.53
N SER A 90 -0.26 -10.86 -2.14
CA SER A 90 0.13 -10.67 -0.75
C SER A 90 -0.78 -9.69 -0.06
N ASP A 91 -1.13 -8.56 -0.70
CA ASP A 91 -1.84 -7.48 -0.01
C ASP A 91 -3.00 -6.92 -0.84
N TYR A 92 -3.80 -6.06 -0.21
CA TYR A 92 -4.68 -5.16 -0.94
C TYR A 92 -4.67 -3.74 -0.38
N PHE A 93 -5.01 -2.79 -1.24
CA PHE A 93 -5.30 -1.42 -0.87
C PHE A 93 -6.79 -1.12 -1.00
N ALA A 94 -7.31 -0.34 -0.06
CA ALA A 94 -8.67 0.19 -0.12
C ALA A 94 -8.65 1.71 0.07
N ARG A 95 -9.55 2.40 -0.63
CA ARG A 95 -9.75 3.84 -0.44
C ARG A 95 -10.62 4.09 0.78
N GLN A 96 -10.19 5.01 1.64
CA GLN A 96 -10.99 5.54 2.75
C GLN A 96 -11.00 7.07 2.62
N GLY A 97 -12.01 7.61 1.93
CA GLY A 97 -12.00 9.02 1.53
C GLY A 97 -10.79 9.32 0.62
N SER A 98 -9.96 10.30 1.02
CA SER A 98 -8.74 10.66 0.32
C SER A 98 -7.55 9.74 0.60
N ASP A 99 -7.62 8.97 1.68
CA ASP A 99 -6.51 8.11 2.13
C ASP A 99 -6.50 6.76 1.42
N LEU A 100 -5.33 6.13 1.45
CA LEU A 100 -5.08 4.77 0.97
C LEU A 100 -4.77 3.89 2.17
N VAL A 101 -5.61 2.89 2.43
CA VAL A 101 -5.40 1.94 3.53
C VAL A 101 -4.74 0.70 2.98
N TRP A 102 -3.58 0.34 3.53
CA TRP A 102 -2.84 -0.87 3.20
C TRP A 102 -3.26 -2.00 4.13
N TYR A 103 -3.76 -3.09 3.56
CA TYR A 103 -4.09 -4.33 4.28
C TYR A 103 -3.11 -5.43 3.89
N ARG A 104 -2.54 -6.08 4.91
CA ARG A 104 -1.59 -7.18 4.73
C ARG A 104 -2.24 -8.53 4.94
N LYS A 105 -1.88 -9.51 4.11
CA LYS A 105 -2.25 -10.90 4.38
C LYS A 105 -1.40 -11.44 5.52
N VAL A 106 -2.06 -11.90 6.57
CA VAL A 106 -1.46 -12.52 7.75
C VAL A 106 -2.01 -13.94 7.91
N GLY A 107 -1.27 -14.79 8.62
CA GLY A 107 -1.63 -16.20 8.79
C GLY A 107 -1.10 -17.10 7.67
N LYS A 108 -1.41 -18.40 7.72
CA LYS A 108 -0.87 -19.41 6.81
C LYS A 108 -1.98 -20.03 5.96
N LYS A 109 -1.75 -20.10 4.64
CA LYS A 109 -2.61 -20.82 3.68
C LYS A 109 -4.10 -20.48 3.83
N GLU A 110 -4.93 -21.46 4.17
CA GLU A 110 -6.39 -21.38 4.23
C GLU A 110 -6.90 -20.54 5.42
N GLU A 111 -6.07 -20.29 6.42
CA GLU A 111 -6.38 -19.43 7.57
C GLU A 111 -5.93 -17.99 7.35
N SER A 112 -5.46 -17.65 6.13
CA SER A 112 -4.99 -16.31 5.86
C SER A 112 -6.13 -15.31 5.90
N THR A 113 -5.91 -14.21 6.59
CA THR A 113 -6.83 -13.07 6.67
C THR A 113 -6.09 -11.80 6.30
N TYR A 114 -6.84 -10.75 5.99
CA TYR A 114 -6.26 -9.44 5.71
C TYR A 114 -6.48 -8.52 6.89
N GLU A 115 -5.38 -8.04 7.48
CA GLU A 115 -5.40 -7.10 8.58
C GLU A 115 -4.98 -5.71 8.13
N LYS A 116 -5.58 -4.68 8.72
CA LYS A 116 -5.22 -3.29 8.45
C LYS A 116 -3.80 -3.05 8.96
N TYR A 117 -2.89 -2.71 8.07
CA TYR A 117 -1.49 -2.44 8.41
C TYR A 117 -1.25 -0.96 8.69
N VAL A 118 -1.47 -0.09 7.68
CA VAL A 118 -1.20 1.35 7.81
C VAL A 118 -2.18 2.16 6.96
N VAL A 119 -2.45 3.40 7.39
CA VAL A 119 -3.19 4.39 6.58
C VAL A 119 -2.18 5.36 6.00
N LEU A 120 -2.13 5.45 4.68
CA LEU A 120 -1.29 6.39 3.96
C LEU A 120 -2.11 7.60 3.52
N HIS A 121 -1.54 8.78 3.69
CA HIS A 121 -2.17 10.05 3.36
C HIS A 121 -1.71 10.55 1.99
N PRO A 122 -2.59 11.15 1.18
CA PRO A 122 -2.25 11.64 -0.14
C PRO A 122 -1.21 12.75 -0.07
N VAL A 123 -0.20 12.69 -0.95
CA VAL A 123 0.79 13.75 -1.10
C VAL A 123 0.20 14.86 -1.95
N ILE A 124 -0.15 15.98 -1.32
CA ILE A 124 -0.70 17.15 -2.00
C ILE A 124 0.34 18.27 -1.98
N LYS A 125 0.74 18.75 -3.16
CA LYS A 125 1.72 19.83 -3.30
C LYS A 125 1.33 21.04 -2.44
N GLY A 126 2.24 21.47 -1.59
CA GLY A 126 2.06 22.63 -0.69
C GLY A 126 1.27 22.34 0.59
N LYS A 127 0.81 21.10 0.82
CA LYS A 127 0.23 20.68 2.10
C LYS A 127 1.22 19.88 2.92
N HIS A 128 1.15 20.03 4.24
CA HIS A 128 1.89 19.20 5.17
C HIS A 128 1.27 17.79 5.20
N LEU A 129 2.13 16.77 5.24
CA LEU A 129 1.69 15.39 5.44
C LEU A 129 1.33 15.20 6.91
N PRO A 130 0.17 14.62 7.25
CA PRO A 130 -0.08 14.20 8.62
C PRO A 130 1.05 13.27 9.12
N VAL A 131 1.47 13.47 10.37
CA VAL A 131 2.49 12.64 11.02
C VAL A 131 1.88 11.89 12.19
N ASP A 132 2.37 10.69 12.40
CA ASP A 132 2.00 9.85 13.53
C ASP A 132 3.02 10.02 14.67
N ASP A 133 2.55 10.50 15.81
CA ASP A 133 3.34 10.63 17.05
C ASP A 133 2.96 9.59 18.11
N HIS A 134 2.10 8.64 17.77
CA HIS A 134 1.68 7.56 18.64
C HIS A 134 2.59 6.35 18.46
N CYS A 135 3.59 6.25 19.32
CA CYS A 135 4.39 5.05 19.45
C CYS A 135 3.78 4.15 20.52
N THR A 136 3.56 2.87 20.21
CA THR A 136 3.52 1.87 21.28
C THR A 136 4.87 1.92 21.97
N ASP A 137 4.91 2.40 23.20
CA ASP A 137 6.12 2.31 24.03
C ASP A 137 6.61 0.85 23.94
N ASP A 138 7.85 0.67 23.49
CA ASP A 138 8.55 -0.60 23.57
C ASP A 138 8.59 -1.00 25.04
N LYS A 139 7.56 -1.71 25.52
CA LYS A 139 7.61 -2.41 26.79
C LYS A 139 8.49 -3.64 26.59
N ASN A 140 9.79 -3.35 26.63
CA ASN A 140 10.91 -4.13 27.15
C ASN A 140 10.65 -5.60 27.43
#